data_AF-A0A6P0PLM0-F1
#
_entry.id   AF-A0A6P0PLM0-F1
#
_cell.length_a   1.000
_cell.length_b   1.000
_cell.length_c   1.000
_cell.angle_alpha   90.00
_cell.angle_beta   90.00
_cell.angle_gamma   90.00
#
_symmetry.space_group_name_H-M   'P 1'
#
loop_
_entity.id
_entity.type
_entity.pdbx_description
1 polymer ?
#
loop_
_entity_poly.entity_id
_entity_poly.type
_entity_poly.pdbx_seq_one_letter_code
_entity_poly.pdbx_strand_id
1 'polypeptide(L)'
;MPSTVTDTLTGGDGNDTLNSGDGNDLIDGKNGNDLLNGNAGNDAIAGGRGDDRLIGGSGNDSLYGQLAITINANIIATGISSSSTTEDQN
;
A
#
# COMPACT_ATOMS: atom_id res chain seq x y z
N MET A 1 4.93 -14.72 20.87
CA MET A 1 3.62 -14.31 21.39
C MET A 1 3.02 -13.40 20.35
N PRO A 2 1.77 -13.59 19.92
CA PRO A 2 1.11 -12.55 19.16
C PRO A 2 0.99 -11.32 20.08
N SER A 3 1.45 -10.15 19.61
CA SER A 3 1.01 -8.87 20.16
C SER A 3 -0.52 -8.82 20.01
N THR A 4 -1.23 -8.15 20.90
CA THR A 4 -2.64 -7.75 20.68
C THR A 4 -2.72 -6.22 20.67
N VAL A 5 -1.59 -5.60 20.32
CA VAL A 5 -1.30 -4.19 20.50
C VAL A 5 -1.31 -3.60 19.11
N THR A 6 -1.89 -2.41 18.98
CA THR A 6 -1.81 -1.66 17.73
C THR A 6 -0.37 -1.27 17.45
N ASP A 7 0.15 -1.77 16.33
CA ASP A 7 1.46 -1.45 15.82
C ASP A 7 1.36 -0.54 14.58
N THR A 8 2.43 0.20 14.30
CA THR A 8 2.59 0.98 13.07
C THR A 8 3.88 0.58 12.39
N LEU A 9 3.76 0.00 11.20
CA LEU A 9 4.87 -0.50 10.40
C LEU A 9 5.01 0.33 9.12
N THR A 10 6.26 0.61 8.73
CA THR A 10 6.58 1.30 7.47
C THR A 10 7.76 0.62 6.80
N GLY A 11 7.62 0.25 5.53
CA GLY A 11 8.64 -0.45 4.74
C GLY A 11 9.74 0.52 4.28
N GLY A 12 9.36 1.51 3.48
CA GLY A 12 10.27 2.55 3.00
C GLY A 12 10.58 2.36 1.52
N ASP A 13 11.82 2.57 1.12
CA ASP A 13 12.23 2.28 -0.26
C ASP A 13 12.76 0.85 -0.34
N GLY A 14 12.26 0.05 -1.29
CA GLY A 14 12.69 -1.32 -1.52
C GLY A 14 11.53 -2.31 -1.45
N ASN A 15 11.82 -3.59 -1.65
CA ASN A 15 10.80 -4.63 -1.51
C ASN A 15 10.79 -5.11 -0.06
N ASP A 16 9.76 -4.73 0.69
CA ASP A 16 9.66 -4.99 2.11
C ASP A 16 8.78 -6.19 2.44
N THR A 17 8.99 -6.77 3.62
CA THR A 17 8.10 -7.78 4.19
C THR A 17 7.72 -7.34 5.60
N LEU A 18 6.47 -6.92 5.75
CA LEU A 18 5.94 -6.40 7.01
C LEU A 18 4.89 -7.36 7.56
N ASN A 19 5.00 -7.65 8.85
CA ASN A 19 4.08 -8.50 9.59
C ASN A 19 3.82 -7.83 10.94
N SER A 20 2.58 -7.39 11.18
CA SER A 20 2.24 -6.56 12.35
C SER A 20 1.91 -7.36 13.62
N GLY A 21 1.64 -8.67 13.52
CA GLY A 21 1.18 -9.48 14.65
C GLY A 21 -0.35 -9.49 14.76
N ASP A 22 -0.90 -9.81 15.92
CA ASP A 22 -2.35 -9.60 16.15
C ASP A 22 -2.54 -8.18 16.71
N GLY A 23 -3.70 -7.58 16.52
CA GLY A 23 -3.93 -6.18 16.85
C GLY A 23 -4.73 -5.47 15.76
N ASN A 24 -5.09 -4.22 16.00
CA ASN A 24 -5.64 -3.38 14.93
C ASN A 24 -4.49 -2.49 14.47
N ASP A 25 -3.85 -2.83 13.37
CA ASP A 25 -2.55 -2.31 12.98
C ASP A 25 -2.62 -1.33 11.81
N LEU A 26 -1.56 -0.53 11.67
CA LEU A 26 -1.33 0.32 10.50
C LEU A 26 -0.05 -0.11 9.80
N ILE A 27 -0.15 -0.47 8.52
CA ILE A 27 0.98 -0.92 7.70
C ILE A 27 1.07 -0.06 6.44
N ASP A 28 2.25 0.49 6.14
CA ASP A 28 2.52 1.29 4.94
C ASP A 28 3.80 0.79 4.22
N GLY A 29 3.65 0.16 3.05
CA GLY A 29 4.76 -0.42 2.30
C GLY A 29 5.68 0.61 1.65
N LYS A 30 5.14 1.79 1.29
CA LYS A 30 5.84 2.90 0.59
C LYS A 30 6.23 2.60 -0.85
N ASN A 31 7.50 2.35 -1.18
CA ASN A 31 7.95 2.23 -2.57
C ASN A 31 8.62 0.87 -2.77
N GLY A 32 8.12 0.09 -3.72
CA GLY A 32 8.67 -1.22 -4.06
C GLY A 32 7.56 -2.25 -4.18
N ASN A 33 7.95 -3.51 -4.34
CA ASN A 33 6.99 -4.61 -4.42
C ASN A 33 6.93 -5.29 -3.05
N ASP A 34 5.91 -4.93 -2.27
CA ASP A 34 5.88 -5.28 -0.85
C ASP A 34 5.04 -6.52 -0.54
N LEU A 35 5.36 -7.17 0.57
CA LEU A 35 4.54 -8.21 1.19
C LEU A 35 4.08 -7.75 2.57
N LEU A 36 2.80 -7.37 2.68
CA LEU A 36 2.23 -6.78 3.89
C LEU A 36 1.18 -7.72 4.50
N ASN A 37 1.31 -8.04 5.80
CA ASN A 37 0.42 -8.96 6.51
C ASN A 37 -0.05 -8.39 7.87
N GLY A 38 -1.37 -8.21 8.02
CA GLY A 38 -2.04 -7.73 9.23
C GLY A 38 -2.34 -8.81 10.29
N ASN A 39 -2.36 -10.08 9.90
CA ASN A 39 -2.83 -11.21 10.72
C ASN A 39 -4.23 -11.03 11.32
N ALA A 40 -4.38 -10.70 12.60
CA ALA A 40 -5.68 -10.80 13.28
C ALA A 40 -6.05 -9.49 13.95
N GLY A 41 -7.20 -8.95 13.58
CA GLY A 41 -7.77 -7.71 14.08
C GLY A 41 -8.30 -6.89 12.92
N ASN A 42 -8.57 -5.61 13.13
CA ASN A 42 -9.09 -4.72 12.09
C ASN A 42 -7.96 -3.83 11.61
N ASP A 43 -7.33 -4.20 10.50
CA ASP A 43 -6.09 -3.56 10.05
C ASP A 43 -6.31 -2.51 8.96
N ALA A 44 -5.39 -1.56 8.88
CA ALA A 44 -5.27 -0.62 7.77
C ALA A 44 -3.93 -0.84 7.06
N ILE A 45 -3.98 -1.35 5.83
CA ILE A 45 -2.79 -1.74 5.06
C ILE A 45 -2.74 -0.93 3.77
N ALA A 46 -1.69 -0.13 3.60
CA ALA A 46 -1.39 0.59 2.36
C ALA A 46 -0.17 -0.05 1.68
N GLY A 47 -0.34 -0.55 0.46
CA GLY A 47 0.73 -1.17 -0.32
C GLY A 47 1.84 -0.19 -0.67
N GLY A 48 1.46 1.00 -1.15
CA GLY A 48 2.46 1.90 -1.70
C GLY A 48 2.55 1.79 -3.21
N ARG A 49 3.64 2.30 -3.79
CA ARG A 49 3.94 2.22 -5.22
C ARG A 49 4.64 0.92 -5.52
N GLY A 50 4.02 0.08 -6.34
CA GLY A 50 4.66 -1.10 -6.92
C GLY A 50 3.63 -2.21 -7.06
N ASP A 51 4.13 -3.42 -7.30
CA ASP A 51 3.30 -4.62 -7.36
C ASP A 51 3.28 -5.28 -5.97
N ASP A 52 2.32 -4.88 -5.13
CA ASP A 52 2.23 -5.31 -3.74
C ASP A 52 1.34 -6.53 -3.52
N ARG A 53 1.64 -7.30 -2.48
CA ARG A 53 0.78 -8.36 -1.94
C ARG A 53 0.32 -7.99 -0.54
N LEU A 54 -0.96 -7.67 -0.42
CA LEU A 54 -1.61 -7.28 0.83
C LEU A 54 -2.43 -8.44 1.40
N ILE A 55 -2.22 -8.77 2.67
CA ILE A 55 -2.93 -9.81 3.41
C ILE A 55 -3.50 -9.15 4.66
N GLY A 56 -4.82 -8.94 4.69
CA GLY A 56 -5.50 -8.43 5.89
C GLY A 56 -5.49 -9.47 7.00
N GLY A 57 -6.01 -10.67 6.69
CA GLY A 57 -6.08 -11.78 7.62
C GLY A 57 -7.49 -11.90 8.20
N SER A 58 -7.63 -12.03 9.51
CA SER A 58 -8.94 -12.17 10.16
C SER A 58 -9.39 -10.87 10.80
N GLY A 59 -10.58 -10.39 10.44
CA GLY A 59 -11.21 -9.21 11.00
C GLY A 59 -11.76 -8.32 9.89
N ASN A 60 -12.04 -7.06 10.20
CA ASN A 60 -12.56 -6.10 9.22
C ASN A 60 -11.43 -5.17 8.76
N ASP A 61 -10.76 -5.57 7.69
CA ASP A 61 -9.56 -4.90 7.21
C ASP A 61 -9.86 -3.88 6.11
N SER A 62 -9.01 -2.85 6.03
CA SER A 62 -8.97 -1.87 4.96
C SER A 62 -7.65 -1.99 4.20
N LEU A 63 -7.71 -2.43 2.94
CA LEU A 63 -6.54 -2.66 2.10
C LEU A 63 -6.53 -1.67 0.93
N TYR A 64 -5.46 -0.89 0.83
CA TYR A 64 -5.28 0.14 -0.20
C TYR A 64 -4.02 -0.18 -1.03
N GLY A 65 -4.20 -0.70 -2.24
CA GLY A 65 -3.12 -0.72 -3.23
C GLY A 65 -2.98 0.64 -3.91
N GLN A 66 -1.77 1.10 -4.19
CA GLN A 66 -1.57 2.21 -5.12
C GLN A 66 -1.02 1.65 -6.42
N LEU A 67 -1.60 2.04 -7.55
CA LEU A 67 -1.03 1.64 -8.82
C LEU A 67 0.27 2.42 -9.08
N ALA A 68 1.32 1.71 -9.47
CA ALA A 68 2.51 2.29 -10.09
C ALA A 68 2.20 2.83 -11.51
N ILE A 69 1.29 3.79 -11.62
CA ILE A 69 1.01 4.43 -12.91
C ILE A 69 2.12 5.43 -13.22
N THR A 70 2.95 5.09 -14.20
CA THR A 70 3.76 6.06 -14.97
C THR A 70 3.15 6.12 -16.37
N ILE A 71 2.36 7.15 -16.69
CA ILE A 71 1.80 7.28 -18.04
C ILE A 71 2.78 8.04 -18.93
N ASN A 72 3.36 7.32 -19.89
CA ASN A 72 4.03 7.91 -21.05
C ASN A 72 3.10 7.70 -22.24
N ALA A 73 2.61 8.80 -22.84
CA ALA A 73 1.85 8.86 -24.09
C ALA A 73 0.37 8.40 -24.05
N ASN A 74 -0.53 9.39 -24.16
CA ASN A 74 -1.71 9.41 -25.03
C ASN A 74 -2.61 8.14 -25.09
N ILE A 75 -3.18 7.70 -23.97
CA ILE A 75 -4.20 6.63 -23.96
C ILE A 75 -5.57 7.21 -23.59
N ILE A 76 -6.53 7.04 -24.51
CA ILE A 76 -7.98 7.26 -24.28
C ILE A 76 -8.49 6.07 -23.45
N ALA A 77 -8.26 6.08 -22.13
CA ALA A 77 -8.83 5.08 -21.22
C ALA A 77 -9.86 5.78 -20.32
N THR A 78 -11.13 5.48 -20.59
CA THR A 78 -12.29 5.94 -19.84
C THR A 78 -12.12 5.68 -18.34
N GLY A 79 -11.94 6.75 -17.55
CA GLY A 79 -12.09 6.72 -16.09
C GLY A 79 -10.82 6.89 -15.26
N ILE A 80 -9.63 7.01 -15.88
CA ILE A 80 -8.39 7.24 -15.12
C ILE A 80 -8.00 8.72 -15.28
N SER A 81 -8.25 9.54 -14.25
CA SER A 81 -7.79 10.93 -14.20
C SER A 81 -6.31 10.96 -13.83
N SER A 82 -5.42 11.01 -14.82
CA SER A 82 -4.02 11.36 -14.61
C SER A 82 -3.88 12.89 -14.51
N SER A 83 -3.49 13.41 -13.34
CA SER A 83 -2.98 14.78 -13.22
C SER A 83 -1.60 14.82 -13.87
N SER A 84 -1.49 15.38 -15.07
CA SER A 84 -0.19 15.70 -15.68
C SER A 84 0.37 16.94 -14.99
N THR A 85 1.41 16.79 -14.17
CA THR A 85 2.30 17.92 -13.87
C THR A 85 3.40 17.94 -14.92
N THR A 86 3.11 18.49 -16.10
CA THR A 86 4.15 18.88 -17.06
C THR A 86 4.09 20.39 -17.26
N GLU A 87 5.09 21.05 -16.67
CA GLU A 87 5.70 22.32 -17.06
C GLU A 87 4.78 23.46 -17.56
N ASP A 88 4.60 24.46 -16.69
CA ASP A 88 4.38 25.85 -17.12
C ASP A 88 5.63 26.29 -17.92
N GLN A 89 5.59 26.11 -19.23
CA GLN A 89 6.44 26.84 -20.16
C GLN A 89 5.73 28.15 -20.50
N ASN A 90 5.92 29.18 -19.67
CA ASN A 90 5.97 30.58 -20.13
C ASN A 90 6.62 31.52 -19.10
#